data_AF-A0A5K0WLA0-F1
#
_entry.id   AF-A0A5K0WLA0-F1
#
_cell.length_a   1.000
_cell.length_b   1.000
_cell.length_c   1.000
_cell.angle_alpha   90.00
_cell.angle_beta   90.00
_cell.angle_gamma   90.00
#
_symmetry.space_group_name_H-M   'P 1'
#
loop_
_entity.id
_entity.type
_entity.pdbx_description
1 polymer ?
#
loop_
_entity_poly.entity_id
_entity_poly.type
_entity_poly.pdbx_seq_one_letter_code
_entity_poly.pdbx_strand_id
1 'polypeptide(L)'
;SSQERTSRVNVQRPAKYSGSRDARVIDNFLFQVDYYVDLQNVVEDDLNIKTAAMLLEGDVVAWWRRKMLDIENGDCTIRAFDDFRKQLKGYFIPMDAERHAYQSVANLKQTGALRDYIRAYQKVMLDMPMMPKKDKLHWFIIGLQSWVQAD
;
A
#
# COMPACT_ATOMS: atom_id res chain seq x y z
N SER A 1 21.48 39.41 3.27
CA SER A 1 20.47 38.51 2.70
C SER A 1 21.14 37.17 2.48
N SER A 2 21.00 36.26 3.42
CA SER A 2 21.59 34.93 3.33
C SER A 2 20.58 34.04 2.64
N GLN A 3 20.79 33.76 1.34
CA GLN A 3 20.08 32.67 0.68
C GLN A 3 20.51 31.38 1.38
N GLU A 4 19.66 30.87 2.25
CA GLU A 4 19.71 29.48 2.69
C GLU A 4 19.66 28.62 1.44
N ARG A 5 20.82 28.09 1.05
CA ARG A 5 20.90 27.03 0.06
C ARG A 5 20.24 25.82 0.71
N THR A 6 18.96 25.62 0.43
CA THR A 6 18.32 24.33 0.68
C THR A 6 19.08 23.32 -0.17
N SER A 7 19.90 22.49 0.49
CA SER A 7 20.54 21.33 -0.11
C SER A 7 19.43 20.43 -0.63
N ARG A 8 19.07 20.56 -1.91
CA ARG A 8 18.10 19.68 -2.55
C ARG A 8 18.69 18.27 -2.49
N VAL A 9 18.15 17.45 -1.60
CA VAL A 9 18.50 16.04 -1.49
C VAL A 9 18.22 15.41 -2.86
N ASN A 10 19.18 14.65 -3.39
CA ASN A 10 18.94 13.87 -4.60
C ASN A 10 18.04 12.69 -4.24
N VAL A 11 16.72 12.91 -4.34
CA VAL A 11 15.73 11.90 -3.95
C VAL A 11 15.58 10.88 -5.08
N GLN A 12 15.74 9.60 -4.75
CA GLN A 12 15.49 8.52 -5.70
C GLN A 12 14.01 8.50 -6.07
N ARG A 13 13.72 8.42 -7.38
CA ARG A 13 12.36 8.33 -7.90
C ARG A 13 11.68 7.01 -7.44
N PRO A 14 10.38 7.05 -7.04
CA PRO A 14 9.62 5.85 -6.69
C PRO A 14 9.56 4.82 -7.81
N ALA A 15 9.29 3.57 -7.43
CA ALA A 15 8.98 2.52 -8.39
C ALA A 15 7.66 2.84 -9.11
N LYS A 16 7.56 2.37 -10.35
CA LYS A 16 6.31 2.48 -11.12
C LYS A 16 5.31 1.42 -10.70
N TYR A 17 4.03 1.71 -10.92
CA TYR A 17 2.93 0.79 -10.62
C TYR A 17 2.20 0.35 -11.88
N SER A 18 2.20 -0.96 -12.14
CA SER A 18 1.69 -1.57 -13.38
C SER A 18 0.28 -2.15 -13.29
N GLY A 19 -0.38 -2.08 -12.12
CA GLY A 19 -1.77 -2.53 -11.97
C GLY A 19 -1.96 -3.84 -11.23
N SER A 20 -0.95 -4.28 -10.48
CA SER A 20 -1.08 -5.44 -9.59
C SER A 20 -2.25 -5.24 -8.62
N ARG A 21 -3.23 -6.15 -8.66
CA ARG A 21 -4.40 -6.14 -7.76
C ARG A 21 -4.09 -6.66 -6.36
N ASP A 22 -2.98 -6.21 -5.81
CA ASP A 22 -2.49 -6.56 -4.48
C ASP A 22 -2.48 -5.29 -3.62
N ALA A 23 -3.21 -5.33 -2.50
CA ALA A 23 -3.36 -4.20 -1.60
C ALA A 23 -2.00 -3.69 -1.09
N ARG A 24 -1.07 -4.59 -0.77
CA ARG A 24 0.26 -4.25 -0.28
C ARG A 24 1.08 -3.54 -1.36
N VAL A 25 1.00 -3.99 -2.60
CA VAL A 25 1.72 -3.34 -3.73
C VAL A 25 1.19 -1.93 -3.96
N ILE A 26 -0.13 -1.75 -3.93
CA ILE A 26 -0.78 -0.44 -4.11
C ILE A 26 -0.45 0.50 -2.94
N ASP A 27 -0.53 0.01 -1.70
CA ASP A 27 -0.19 0.80 -0.51
C ASP A 27 1.27 1.22 -0.48
N ASN A 28 2.19 0.30 -0.84
CA ASN A 28 3.62 0.62 -0.94
C ASN A 28 3.90 1.66 -2.03
N PHE A 29 3.24 1.56 -3.19
CA PHE A 29 3.36 2.56 -4.25
C PHE A 29 2.93 3.95 -3.76
N LEU A 30 1.73 4.05 -3.18
CA LEU A 30 1.20 5.32 -2.67
C LEU A 30 2.10 5.90 -1.58
N PHE A 31 2.57 5.06 -0.66
CA PHE A 31 3.50 5.47 0.39
C PHE A 31 4.82 6.02 -0.17
N GLN A 32 5.38 5.39 -1.21
CA GLN A 32 6.61 5.89 -1.84
C GLN A 32 6.40 7.22 -2.55
N VAL A 33 5.24 7.41 -3.20
CA VAL A 33 4.89 8.70 -3.83
C VAL A 33 4.78 9.78 -2.77
N ASP A 34 4.08 9.52 -1.67
CA ASP A 34 3.92 10.46 -0.55
C ASP A 34 5.27 10.91 0.00
N TYR A 35 6.14 9.97 0.29
CA TYR A 35 7.47 10.27 0.80
C TYR A 35 8.31 11.07 -0.22
N TYR A 36 8.17 10.76 -1.51
CA TYR A 36 8.90 11.45 -2.56
C TYR A 36 8.45 12.90 -2.76
N VAL A 37 7.15 13.17 -2.70
CA VAL A 37 6.61 14.54 -2.84
C VAL A 37 6.89 15.37 -1.58
N ASP A 38 6.84 14.74 -0.39
CA ASP A 38 7.16 15.36 0.89
C ASP A 38 8.64 15.78 0.95
N LEU A 39 9.57 14.89 0.58
CA LEU A 39 11.00 15.21 0.51
C LEU A 39 11.34 16.36 -0.45
N GLN A 40 10.49 16.60 -1.44
CA GLN A 40 10.62 17.71 -2.38
C GLN A 40 9.86 18.98 -1.95
N ASN A 41 9.21 18.95 -0.78
CA ASN A 41 8.35 20.03 -0.26
C ASN A 41 7.22 20.42 -1.21
N VAL A 42 6.62 19.43 -1.90
CA VAL A 42 5.45 19.66 -2.75
C VAL A 42 4.19 19.68 -1.88
N VAL A 43 3.52 20.82 -1.83
CA VAL A 43 2.28 21.01 -1.02
C VAL A 43 1.02 21.01 -1.89
N GLU A 44 1.16 21.14 -3.21
CA GLU A 44 0.04 21.24 -4.14
C GLU A 44 -0.52 19.87 -4.53
N ASP A 45 -1.80 19.62 -4.21
CA ASP A 45 -2.48 18.35 -4.51
C ASP A 45 -2.47 18.01 -6.00
N ASP A 46 -2.67 18.99 -6.89
CA ASP A 46 -2.61 18.78 -8.34
C ASP A 46 -1.23 18.25 -8.79
N LEU A 47 -0.15 18.76 -8.20
CA LEU A 47 1.20 18.31 -8.50
C LEU A 47 1.47 16.92 -7.91
N ASN A 48 0.90 16.60 -6.74
CA ASN A 48 0.95 15.25 -6.15
C ASN A 48 0.24 14.23 -7.05
N ILE A 49 -0.97 14.56 -7.53
CA ILE A 49 -1.75 13.72 -8.46
C ILE A 49 -0.95 13.51 -9.76
N LYS A 50 -0.41 14.58 -10.35
CA LYS A 50 0.40 14.48 -11.58
C LYS A 50 1.67 13.64 -11.38
N THR A 51 2.33 13.78 -10.25
CA THR A 51 3.52 12.98 -9.90
C THR A 51 3.18 11.50 -9.80
N ALA A 52 2.10 11.15 -9.10
CA ALA A 52 1.62 9.77 -9.03
C ALA A 52 1.24 9.25 -10.42
N ALA A 53 0.50 10.03 -11.21
CA ALA A 53 0.08 9.68 -12.55
C ALA A 53 1.27 9.39 -13.48
N MET A 54 2.36 10.15 -13.37
CA MET A 54 3.60 9.93 -14.13
C MET A 54 4.35 8.64 -13.75
N LEU A 55 4.02 8.04 -12.60
CA LEU A 55 4.60 6.79 -12.11
C LEU A 55 3.69 5.58 -12.42
N LEU A 56 2.52 5.79 -13.01
CA LEU A 56 1.66 4.72 -13.48
C LEU A 56 2.24 4.11 -14.77
N GLU A 57 2.08 2.81 -14.94
CA GLU A 57 2.43 2.09 -16.17
C GLU A 57 1.41 0.98 -16.48
N GLY A 58 1.53 0.39 -17.67
CA GLY A 58 0.62 -0.66 -18.13
C GLY A 58 -0.84 -0.21 -18.16
N ASP A 59 -1.75 -1.11 -17.77
CA ASP A 59 -3.20 -0.91 -17.83
C ASP A 59 -3.69 0.21 -16.91
N VAL A 60 -2.91 0.57 -15.88
CA VAL A 60 -3.27 1.66 -14.95
C VAL A 60 -3.24 3.02 -15.65
N VAL A 61 -2.40 3.19 -16.66
CA VAL A 61 -2.39 4.42 -17.47
C VAL A 61 -3.69 4.54 -18.26
N ALA A 62 -4.22 3.43 -18.79
CA ALA A 62 -5.50 3.44 -19.50
C ALA A 62 -6.66 3.77 -18.55
N TRP A 63 -6.65 3.20 -17.33
CA TRP A 63 -7.58 3.57 -16.28
C TRP A 63 -7.52 5.06 -15.93
N TRP A 64 -6.32 5.62 -15.76
CA TRP A 64 -6.17 7.04 -15.44
C TRP A 64 -6.65 7.95 -16.56
N ARG A 65 -6.36 7.60 -17.83
CA ARG A 65 -6.90 8.33 -19.00
C ARG A 65 -8.42 8.33 -19.02
N ARG A 66 -9.07 7.20 -18.68
CA ARG A 66 -10.52 7.14 -18.54
C ARG A 66 -11.01 8.07 -17.43
N LYS A 67 -10.36 8.05 -16.26
CA LYS A 67 -10.73 8.94 -15.14
C LYS A 67 -10.61 10.42 -15.48
N MET A 68 -9.63 10.82 -16.28
CA MET A 68 -9.53 12.21 -16.75
C MET A 68 -10.74 12.62 -17.60
N LEU A 69 -11.23 11.74 -18.50
CA LEU A 69 -12.45 12.00 -19.26
C LEU A 69 -13.68 12.10 -18.35
N ASP A 70 -13.79 11.24 -17.35
CA ASP A 70 -14.88 11.29 -16.36
C ASP A 70 -14.86 12.63 -15.58
N ILE A 71 -13.67 13.17 -15.29
CA ILE A 71 -13.51 14.48 -14.63
C ILE A 71 -13.94 15.62 -15.57
N GLU A 72 -13.54 15.56 -16.84
CA GLU A 72 -13.90 16.56 -17.86
C GLU A 72 -15.41 16.62 -18.10
N ASN A 73 -16.08 15.46 -18.07
CA ASN A 73 -17.54 15.36 -18.23
C ASN A 73 -18.32 15.73 -16.95
N GLY A 74 -17.63 15.89 -15.82
CA GLY A 74 -18.26 16.14 -14.53
C GLY A 74 -18.81 14.90 -13.82
N ASP A 75 -18.54 13.69 -14.34
CA ASP A 75 -18.95 12.40 -13.76
C ASP A 75 -18.09 12.01 -12.54
N CYS A 76 -16.90 12.60 -12.43
CA CYS A 76 -15.98 12.38 -11.32
C CYS A 76 -15.35 13.70 -10.83
N THR A 77 -15.01 13.76 -9.55
CA THR A 77 -14.24 14.88 -8.99
C THR A 77 -13.07 14.32 -8.19
N ILE A 78 -11.85 14.65 -8.62
CA ILE A 78 -10.60 14.32 -7.92
C ILE A 78 -9.88 15.65 -7.74
N ARG A 79 -9.96 16.25 -6.56
CA ARG A 79 -9.37 17.57 -6.27
C ARG A 79 -8.25 17.49 -5.24
N ALA A 80 -8.34 16.52 -4.33
CA ALA A 80 -7.30 16.23 -3.37
C ALA A 80 -6.55 14.95 -3.75
N PHE A 81 -5.29 14.82 -3.31
CA PHE A 81 -4.56 13.56 -3.53
C PHE A 81 -5.23 12.38 -2.82
N ASP A 82 -5.96 12.61 -1.73
CA ASP A 82 -6.79 11.61 -1.07
C ASP A 82 -7.92 11.06 -1.95
N ASP A 83 -8.50 11.88 -2.82
CA ASP A 83 -9.52 11.41 -3.77
C ASP A 83 -8.90 10.45 -4.78
N PHE A 84 -7.70 10.79 -5.27
CA PHE A 84 -6.93 9.93 -6.17
C PHE A 84 -6.61 8.59 -5.49
N ARG A 85 -6.12 8.61 -4.24
CA ARG A 85 -5.84 7.40 -3.45
C ARG A 85 -7.09 6.52 -3.34
N LYS A 86 -8.24 7.11 -2.99
CA LYS A 86 -9.52 6.38 -2.86
C LYS A 86 -9.97 5.76 -4.19
N GLN A 87 -9.88 6.50 -5.29
CA GLN A 87 -10.27 6.00 -6.62
C GLN A 87 -9.34 4.88 -7.09
N LEU A 88 -8.02 5.02 -6.88
CA LEU A 88 -7.03 4.00 -7.25
C LEU A 88 -7.26 2.71 -6.44
N LYS A 89 -7.36 2.84 -5.11
CA LYS A 89 -7.62 1.70 -4.22
C LYS A 89 -8.96 1.04 -4.54
N GLY A 90 -10.01 1.83 -4.73
CA GLY A 90 -11.35 1.30 -5.03
C GLY A 90 -11.44 0.54 -6.35
N TYR A 91 -10.58 0.84 -7.34
CA TYR A 91 -10.58 0.13 -8.62
C TYR A 91 -9.68 -1.12 -8.61
N PHE A 92 -8.51 -1.05 -7.95
CA PHE A 92 -7.49 -2.10 -8.03
C PHE A 92 -7.41 -3.03 -6.81
N ILE A 93 -7.91 -2.62 -5.64
CA ILE A 93 -7.98 -3.51 -4.47
C ILE A 93 -9.27 -4.33 -4.57
N PRO A 94 -9.17 -5.67 -4.62
CA PRO A 94 -10.34 -6.54 -4.58
C PRO A 94 -11.15 -6.34 -3.29
N MET A 95 -12.48 -6.39 -3.37
CA MET A 95 -13.36 -6.26 -2.20
C MET A 95 -13.07 -7.30 -1.10
N ASP A 96 -12.54 -8.46 -1.47
CA ASP A 96 -12.19 -9.56 -0.58
C ASP A 96 -10.74 -9.55 -0.08
N ALA A 97 -9.97 -8.49 -0.37
CA ALA A 97 -8.56 -8.39 0.05
C ALA A 97 -8.39 -8.54 1.57
N GLU A 98 -9.27 -7.92 2.37
CA GLU A 98 -9.27 -8.07 3.83
C GLU A 98 -9.56 -9.52 4.24
N ARG A 99 -10.57 -10.14 3.65
CA ARG A 99 -10.91 -11.54 3.90
C ARG A 99 -9.75 -12.47 3.56
N HIS A 100 -9.06 -12.22 2.44
CA HIS A 100 -7.87 -12.97 2.05
C HIS A 100 -6.72 -12.82 3.04
N ALA A 101 -6.53 -11.64 3.62
CA ALA A 101 -5.53 -11.42 4.66
C ALA A 101 -5.85 -12.23 5.94
N TYR A 102 -7.11 -12.23 6.39
CA TYR A 102 -7.55 -13.06 7.52
C TYR A 102 -7.43 -14.55 7.23
N GLN A 103 -7.80 -15.00 6.03
CA GLN A 103 -7.62 -16.39 5.61
C GLN A 103 -6.14 -16.79 5.59
N SER A 104 -5.26 -15.91 5.15
CA SER A 104 -3.82 -16.15 5.14
C SER A 104 -3.28 -16.38 6.55
N VAL A 105 -3.76 -15.64 7.55
CA VAL A 105 -3.42 -15.87 8.96
C VAL A 105 -3.98 -17.19 9.47
N ALA A 106 -5.27 -17.46 9.22
CA ALA A 106 -5.93 -18.67 9.71
C ALA A 106 -5.26 -19.95 9.16
N ASN A 107 -4.81 -19.90 7.91
CA ASN A 107 -4.14 -21.00 7.22
C ASN A 107 -2.64 -21.10 7.55
N LEU A 108 -2.04 -20.09 8.19
CA LEU A 108 -0.62 -20.14 8.50
C LEU A 108 -0.36 -21.09 9.68
N LYS A 109 0.28 -22.22 9.37
CA LYS A 109 0.71 -23.21 10.36
C LYS A 109 2.21 -23.39 10.34
N GLN A 110 2.79 -23.61 11.50
CA GLN A 110 4.18 -24.03 11.62
C GLN A 110 4.31 -25.47 11.11
N THR A 111 4.89 -25.64 9.93
CA THR A 111 5.17 -26.96 9.34
C THR A 111 6.62 -27.41 9.53
N GLY A 112 7.51 -26.50 9.93
CA GLY A 112 8.94 -26.77 10.10
C GLY A 112 9.56 -25.90 11.20
N ALA A 113 10.72 -25.32 10.92
CA ALA A 113 11.46 -24.52 11.89
C ALA A 113 10.64 -23.32 12.38
N LEU A 114 10.63 -23.11 13.69
CA LEU A 114 9.91 -22.01 14.33
C LEU A 114 10.30 -20.64 13.76
N ARG A 115 11.59 -20.44 13.44
CA ARG A 115 12.09 -19.20 12.83
C ARG A 115 11.41 -18.87 11.51
N ASP A 116 11.15 -19.86 10.68
CA ASP A 116 10.56 -19.65 9.36
C ASP A 116 9.06 -19.36 9.49
N TYR A 117 8.39 -20.00 10.45
CA TYR A 117 7.02 -19.64 10.84
C TYR A 117 6.93 -18.20 11.35
N ILE A 118 7.81 -17.78 12.27
CA ILE A 118 7.83 -16.40 12.80
C ILE A 118 7.98 -15.39 11.65
N ARG A 119 8.90 -15.63 10.71
CA ARG A 119 9.10 -14.76 9.54
C ARG A 119 7.87 -14.69 8.66
N ALA A 120 7.23 -15.84 8.38
CA ALA A 120 6.01 -15.88 7.58
C ALA A 120 4.86 -15.14 8.29
N TYR A 121 4.72 -15.35 9.59
CA TYR A 121 3.70 -14.69 10.42
C TYR A 121 3.87 -13.18 10.42
N GLN A 122 5.09 -12.70 10.69
CA GLN A 122 5.41 -11.27 10.65
C GLN A 122 5.10 -10.66 9.28
N LYS A 123 5.40 -11.36 8.19
CA LYS A 123 5.09 -10.89 6.83
C LYS A 123 3.60 -10.73 6.59
N VAL A 124 2.75 -11.63 7.09
CA VAL A 124 1.29 -11.53 6.95
C VAL A 124 0.73 -10.42 7.83
N MET A 125 1.31 -10.20 9.01
CA MET A 125 0.89 -9.12 9.92
C MET A 125 1.09 -7.71 9.36
N LEU A 126 1.98 -7.52 8.39
CA LEU A 126 2.16 -6.24 7.69
C LEU A 126 0.92 -5.85 6.87
N ASP A 127 0.17 -6.83 6.36
CA ASP A 127 -1.06 -6.59 5.58
C ASP A 127 -2.29 -6.38 6.46
N MET A 128 -2.17 -6.63 7.76
CA MET A 128 -3.27 -6.48 8.72
C MET A 128 -2.92 -5.48 9.81
N PRO A 129 -2.82 -4.18 9.45
CA PRO A 129 -2.51 -3.13 10.41
C PRO A 129 -3.61 -2.98 11.46
N MET A 130 -4.88 -3.25 11.10
CA MET A 130 -6.05 -3.04 11.97
C MET A 130 -6.31 -4.16 12.98
N MET A 131 -5.63 -5.32 12.88
CA MET A 131 -5.84 -6.41 13.84
C MET A 131 -5.29 -6.03 15.23
N PRO A 132 -6.11 -6.12 16.31
CA PRO A 132 -5.66 -5.84 17.67
C PRO A 132 -4.48 -6.71 18.10
N LYS A 133 -3.56 -6.16 18.91
CA LYS A 133 -2.37 -6.90 19.40
C LYS A 133 -2.73 -8.24 20.07
N LYS A 134 -3.83 -8.28 20.84
CA LYS A 134 -4.34 -9.50 21.49
C LYS A 134 -4.69 -10.59 20.48
N ASP A 135 -5.31 -10.19 19.37
CA ASP A 135 -5.75 -11.12 18.33
C ASP A 135 -4.54 -11.58 17.50
N LYS A 136 -3.57 -10.68 17.25
CA LYS A 136 -2.27 -11.03 16.68
C LYS A 136 -1.53 -12.07 17.52
N LEU A 137 -1.59 -12.01 18.85
CA LEU A 137 -0.97 -13.04 19.68
C LEU A 137 -1.75 -14.37 19.63
N HIS A 138 -3.08 -14.29 19.70
CA HIS A 138 -3.96 -15.45 19.66
C HIS A 138 -3.77 -16.28 18.38
N TRP A 139 -3.79 -15.61 17.22
CA TRP A 139 -3.57 -16.26 15.92
C TRP A 139 -2.16 -16.84 15.78
N PHE A 140 -1.14 -16.16 16.33
CA PHE A 140 0.22 -16.68 16.35
C PHE A 140 0.28 -18.02 17.10
N ILE A 141 -0.34 -18.10 18.28
CA ILE A 141 -0.33 -19.32 19.11
C ILE A 141 -1.07 -20.45 18.39
N ILE A 142 -2.25 -20.19 17.83
CA ILE A 142 -3.06 -21.18 17.09
C ILE A 142 -2.30 -21.81 15.91
N GLY A 143 -1.41 -21.04 15.29
CA GLY A 143 -0.60 -21.51 14.17
C GLY A 143 0.64 -22.32 14.56
N LEU A 144 1.06 -22.31 15.84
CA LEU A 144 2.19 -23.11 16.33
C LEU A 144 1.90 -24.62 16.28
N GLN A 145 2.96 -25.43 16.26
CA GLN A 145 2.83 -26.88 16.36
C GLN A 145 2.29 -27.30 17.73
N SER A 146 1.53 -28.41 17.74
CA SER A 146 0.82 -28.92 18.92
C SER A 146 1.73 -29.19 20.13
N TRP A 147 3.00 -29.57 19.90
CA TRP A 147 3.96 -29.83 20.98
C TRP A 147 4.59 -28.56 21.58
N VAL A 148 4.49 -27.40 20.91
CA VAL A 148 4.90 -26.10 21.45
C VAL A 148 3.79 -25.49 22.32
N GLN A 149 2.55 -25.97 22.16
CA GLN A 149 1.38 -25.51 22.93
C GLN A 149 1.17 -26.30 24.24
N ALA A 150 1.96 -27.35 24.48
CA ALA A 150 1.77 -28.29 25.58
C ALA A 150 2.71 -28.07 26.79
N ASP A 151 3.57 -27.04 26.74
CA ASP A 151 4.42 -26.58 27.86
C ASP A 151 3.87 -25.30 28.48
#